data_AF-A0A480TPC4-F1
#
_entry.id   AF-A0A480TPC4-F1
#
_cell.length_a   1.000
_cell.length_b   1.000
_cell.length_c   1.000
_cell.angle_alpha   90.00
_cell.angle_beta   90.00
_cell.angle_gamma   90.00
#
_symmetry.space_group_name_H-M   'P 1'
#
loop_
_entity.id
_entity.type
_entity.pdbx_description
1 polymer ?
#
loop_
_entity_poly.entity_id
_entity_poly.type
_entity_poly.pdbx_seq_one_letter_code
_entity_poly.pdbx_strand_id
1 'polypeptide(L)'
;MKWLVILGLVALSDCLVMIPLTKVKSVRESLREKGLLKNFLKEHPYNMIQFRLMKNSSHVRKFASHPLRNYLDLAYMGNISIGTPPQQFSVVFDTGSSDLWVPSIYCKSKACVTHRSFNPSHSSTFRLPGINFEL
;
A
#
# COMPACT_ATOMS: atom_id res chain seq x y z
N MET A 1 -8.92 46.86 12.92
CA MET A 1 -8.58 46.38 11.56
C MET A 1 -7.37 45.43 11.54
N LYS A 2 -6.23 45.74 12.18
CA LYS A 2 -5.06 44.83 12.22
C LYS A 2 -5.32 43.45 12.86
N TRP A 3 -6.11 43.39 13.93
CA TRP A 3 -6.46 42.14 14.62
C TRP A 3 -7.29 41.16 13.79
N LEU A 4 -8.16 41.67 12.90
CA LEU A 4 -8.96 40.84 12.00
C LEU A 4 -8.08 40.18 10.92
N VAL A 5 -7.02 40.86 10.48
CA VAL A 5 -6.02 40.31 9.56
C VAL A 5 -5.21 39.20 10.24
N ILE A 6 -4.80 39.40 11.49
CA ILE A 6 -4.06 38.38 12.26
C ILE A 6 -4.94 37.15 12.54
N LEU A 7 -6.20 37.33 12.97
CA LEU A 7 -7.14 36.24 13.18
C LEU A 7 -7.44 35.48 11.87
N GLY A 8 -7.55 36.19 10.74
CA GLY A 8 -7.68 35.57 9.43
C GLY A 8 -6.47 34.71 9.03
N LEU A 9 -5.25 35.19 9.31
CA LEU A 9 -4.02 34.43 9.04
C LEU A 9 -3.86 33.19 9.94
N VAL A 10 -4.27 33.26 11.21
CA VAL A 10 -4.27 32.12 12.13
C VAL A 10 -5.28 31.05 11.67
N ALA A 11 -6.51 31.46 11.32
CA ALA A 11 -7.53 30.54 10.82
C ALA A 11 -7.14 29.87 9.49
N LEU A 12 -6.40 30.56 8.61
CA LEU A 12 -5.86 29.97 7.38
C LEU A 12 -4.71 28.97 7.65
N SER A 13 -3.99 29.09 8.77
CA SER A 13 -2.91 28.16 9.11
C SER A 13 -3.42 26.79 9.57
N ASP A 14 -4.61 26.73 10.18
CA ASP A 14 -5.25 25.49 10.63
C ASP A 14 -5.88 24.67 9.48
N CYS A 15 -5.87 25.18 8.25
CA CYS A 15 -6.42 24.50 7.08
C CYS A 15 -5.41 23.65 6.30
N LEU A 16 -4.12 23.69 6.64
CA LEU A 16 -3.07 22.97 5.91
C LEU A 16 -2.77 21.61 6.55
N VAL A 17 -3.27 20.54 5.94
CA VAL A 17 -2.89 19.17 6.29
C VAL A 17 -1.71 18.75 5.42
N MET A 18 -0.54 18.55 6.03
CA MET A 18 0.66 18.06 5.35
C MET A 18 0.97 16.64 5.78
N ILE A 19 1.17 15.75 4.81
CA ILE A 19 1.62 14.37 5.05
C ILE A 19 3.08 14.28 4.60
N PRO A 20 4.05 14.12 5.52
CA PRO A 20 5.45 13.99 5.14
C PRO A 20 5.67 12.65 4.43
N LEU A 21 6.37 12.71 3.29
CA LEU A 21 6.81 11.53 2.55
C LEU A 21 8.30 11.30 2.76
N THR A 22 8.66 10.05 2.99
CA THR A 22 10.05 9.62 3.12
C THR A 22 10.48 8.87 1.86
N LYS A 23 11.64 9.22 1.32
CA LYS A 23 12.25 8.47 0.23
C LYS A 23 12.87 7.18 0.78
N VAL A 24 12.48 6.04 0.23
CA VAL A 24 12.99 4.70 0.55
C VAL A 24 13.66 4.09 -0.69
N LYS A 25 14.48 3.06 -0.50
CA LYS A 25 15.02 2.29 -1.63
C LYS A 25 13.87 1.56 -2.32
N SER A 26 13.83 1.63 -3.64
CA SER A 26 12.84 0.88 -4.40
C SER A 26 13.11 -0.62 -4.32
N VAL A 27 12.10 -1.43 -4.66
CA VAL A 27 12.27 -2.89 -4.73
C VAL A 27 13.33 -3.24 -5.78
N ARG A 28 13.35 -2.53 -6.91
CA ARG A 28 14.37 -2.70 -7.96
C ARG A 28 15.78 -2.40 -7.45
N GLU A 29 15.96 -1.29 -6.73
CA GLU A 29 17.26 -0.94 -6.14
C GLU A 29 17.71 -2.01 -5.14
N SER A 30 16.81 -2.44 -4.26
CA SER A 30 17.08 -3.49 -3.27
C SER A 30 17.43 -4.84 -3.92
N LEU A 31 16.75 -5.22 -5.00
CA LEU A 31 17.06 -6.42 -5.78
C LEU A 31 18.40 -6.29 -6.52
N ARG A 32 18.72 -5.11 -7.04
CA ARG A 32 19.98 -4.85 -7.74
C ARG A 32 21.17 -4.95 -6.78
N GLU A 33 21.06 -4.35 -5.60
CA GLU A 33 22.09 -4.43 -4.55
C GLU A 33 22.35 -5.87 -4.09
N LYS A 34 21.30 -6.69 -4.01
CA LYS A 34 21.42 -8.13 -3.67
C LYS A 34 21.88 -9.00 -4.84
N GLY A 35 22.10 -8.45 -6.03
CA GLY A 35 22.42 -9.22 -7.24
C GLY A 35 21.28 -10.11 -7.76
N LEU A 36 20.06 -9.97 -7.21
CA LEU A 36 18.90 -10.82 -7.51
C LEU A 36 18.06 -10.29 -8.68
N LEU A 37 18.26 -9.03 -9.08
CA LEU A 37 17.39 -8.37 -10.08
C LEU A 37 17.31 -9.13 -11.41
N LYS A 38 18.43 -9.61 -11.94
CA LYS A 38 18.44 -10.33 -13.23
C LYS A 38 17.63 -11.63 -13.16
N ASN A 39 17.82 -12.42 -12.10
CA ASN A 39 17.11 -13.68 -11.89
C ASN A 39 15.61 -13.42 -11.69
N PHE A 40 15.27 -12.42 -10.87
CA PHE A 40 13.89 -12.03 -10.63
C PHE A 40 13.16 -11.66 -11.93
N LEU A 41 13.77 -10.82 -12.78
CA LEU A 41 13.18 -10.41 -14.06
C LEU A 41 13.06 -11.56 -15.07
N LYS A 42 13.98 -12.53 -15.03
CA LYS A 42 13.93 -13.73 -15.87
C LYS A 42 12.81 -14.68 -15.46
N GLU A 43 12.62 -14.88 -14.15
CA GLU A 43 11.56 -15.73 -13.60
C GLU A 43 10.17 -15.07 -13.70
N HIS A 44 10.12 -13.74 -13.70
CA HIS A 44 8.87 -12.96 -13.70
C HIS A 44 8.80 -12.02 -14.92
N PRO A 45 8.82 -12.54 -16.16
CA PRO A 45 8.77 -11.71 -17.35
C PRO A 45 7.47 -10.90 -17.37
N TYR A 46 7.57 -9.61 -17.71
CA TYR A 46 6.42 -8.75 -17.90
C TYR A 46 5.82 -9.04 -19.28
N ASN A 47 4.92 -10.03 -19.34
CA ASN A 47 4.21 -10.39 -20.57
C ASN A 47 2.71 -10.18 -20.41
N MET A 48 2.20 -9.08 -20.97
CA MET A 48 0.76 -8.77 -20.96
C MET A 48 -0.10 -9.86 -21.65
N ILE A 49 0.46 -10.59 -22.61
CA ILE A 49 -0.25 -11.69 -23.31
C ILE A 49 -0.46 -12.86 -22.36
N GLN A 50 0.56 -13.21 -21.56
CA GLN A 50 0.47 -14.31 -20.60
C GLN A 50 -0.56 -14.02 -19.49
N PHE A 51 -0.64 -12.77 -19.04
CA PHE A 51 -1.64 -12.35 -18.06
C PHE A 51 -3.08 -12.43 -18.61
N ARG A 52 -3.29 -12.06 -19.88
CA ARG A 52 -4.59 -12.25 -20.57
C ARG A 52 -4.95 -13.72 -20.74
N LEU A 53 -3.99 -14.57 -21.08
CA LEU A 53 -4.23 -16.00 -21.27
C LEU A 53 -4.55 -16.72 -19.95
N MET A 54 -3.92 -16.34 -18.84
CA MET A 54 -4.22 -16.90 -17.51
C MET A 54 -5.63 -16.54 -17.00
N LYS A 55 -6.15 -15.35 -17.34
CA LYS A 55 -7.49 -14.90 -16.94
C LYS A 55 -8.64 -15.75 -17.53
N ASN A 56 -8.40 -16.43 -18.67
CA ASN A 56 -9.41 -17.25 -19.35
C ASN A 56 -9.49 -18.70 -18.83
N SER A 57 -8.63 -19.12 -17.89
CA SER A 57 -8.67 -20.47 -17.35
C SER A 57 -9.69 -20.58 -16.21
N SER A 58 -10.78 -21.31 -16.47
CA SER A 58 -11.93 -21.49 -15.56
C SER A 58 -11.59 -22.14 -14.20
N HIS A 59 -10.39 -22.71 -14.07
CA HIS A 59 -9.88 -23.43 -12.89
C HIS A 59 -9.08 -22.55 -11.90
N VAL A 60 -8.78 -21.29 -12.23
CA VAL A 60 -7.98 -20.36 -11.39
C VAL A 60 -8.84 -19.37 -10.60
N ARG A 61 -10.17 -19.41 -10.75
CA ARG A 61 -11.12 -18.46 -10.13
C ARG A 61 -11.14 -18.42 -8.60
N LYS A 62 -10.47 -19.34 -7.88
CA LYS A 62 -10.49 -19.35 -6.41
C LYS A 62 -9.43 -18.46 -5.76
N PHE A 63 -8.38 -18.05 -6.48
CA PHE A 63 -7.36 -17.15 -5.96
C PHE A 63 -6.88 -16.22 -7.07
N ALA A 64 -7.42 -15.01 -7.10
CA ALA A 64 -6.88 -13.93 -7.91
C ALA A 64 -5.49 -13.57 -7.38
N SER A 65 -4.44 -13.94 -8.12
CA SER A 65 -3.07 -13.56 -7.81
C SER A 65 -2.75 -12.26 -8.53
N HIS A 66 -2.68 -11.17 -7.78
CA HIS A 66 -2.29 -9.85 -8.27
C HIS A 66 -0.89 -9.50 -7.79
N PRO A 67 0.17 -9.94 -8.49
CA PRO A 67 1.53 -9.62 -8.10
C PRO A 67 1.77 -8.12 -8.28
N LEU A 68 2.33 -7.49 -7.24
CA LEU A 68 2.63 -6.05 -7.15
C LEU A 68 3.83 -5.62 -8.03
N ARG A 69 3.83 -6.02 -9.30
CA ARG A 69 4.95 -5.79 -10.24
C ARG A 69 5.08 -4.34 -10.68
N ASN A 70 3.99 -3.59 -10.68
CA ASN A 70 3.97 -2.17 -11.08
C ASN A 70 4.67 -1.26 -10.06
N TYR A 71 5.05 -1.81 -8.91
CA TYR A 71 5.60 -1.06 -7.79
C TYR A 71 7.11 -1.24 -7.59
N LEU A 72 7.81 -1.86 -8.55
CA LEU A 72 9.25 -2.11 -8.45
C LEU A 72 10.08 -0.84 -8.29
N ASP A 73 9.61 0.27 -8.85
CA ASP A 73 10.30 1.55 -8.92
C ASP A 73 9.74 2.59 -7.93
N LEU A 74 8.77 2.20 -7.09
CA LEU A 74 8.27 3.10 -6.06
C LEU A 74 9.31 3.38 -4.99
N ALA A 75 9.41 4.64 -4.61
CA ALA A 75 10.44 5.12 -3.69
C ALA A 75 9.94 6.12 -2.64
N TYR A 76 8.66 6.51 -2.61
CA TYR A 76 8.14 7.43 -1.59
C TYR A 76 7.02 6.77 -0.80
N MET A 77 7.11 6.86 0.53
CA MET A 77 6.11 6.32 1.44
C MET A 77 5.76 7.34 2.52
N GLY A 78 4.51 7.34 2.94
CA GLY A 78 4.04 8.10 4.10
C GLY A 78 3.46 7.18 5.15
N ASN A 79 3.27 7.69 6.36
CA ASN A 79 2.69 6.92 7.46
C ASN A 79 1.21 7.26 7.64
N ILE A 80 0.39 6.23 7.82
CA ILE A 80 -1.01 6.34 8.21
C ILE A 80 -1.26 5.52 9.47
N SER A 81 -2.41 5.75 10.12
CA SER A 81 -2.87 4.88 11.21
C SER A 81 -4.30 4.43 10.97
N ILE A 82 -4.61 3.20 11.36
CA ILE A 82 -5.93 2.58 11.18
C ILE A 82 -6.40 2.04 12.53
N GLY A 83 -7.67 2.29 12.87
CA GLY A 83 -8.33 1.76 14.06
C GLY A 83 -8.15 2.58 15.34
N THR A 84 -8.71 2.07 16.43
CA THR A 84 -8.68 2.69 17.76
C THR A 84 -8.40 1.65 18.85
N PRO A 85 -7.25 1.68 19.57
CA PRO A 85 -6.16 2.64 19.40
C PRO A 85 -5.48 2.53 18.01
N PRO A 86 -4.79 3.60 17.55
CA PRO A 86 -4.22 3.64 16.20
C PRO A 86 -3.13 2.58 15.97
N GLN A 87 -3.25 1.81 14.88
CA GLN A 87 -2.23 0.89 14.38
C GLN A 87 -1.53 1.52 13.17
N GLN A 88 -0.21 1.74 13.23
CA GLN A 88 0.53 2.50 12.21
C GLN A 88 1.03 1.65 11.04
N PHE A 89 0.90 2.17 9.82
CA PHE A 89 1.37 1.56 8.58
C PHE A 89 2.17 2.55 7.74
N SER A 90 3.19 2.06 7.04
CA SER A 90 3.85 2.81 5.98
C SER A 90 3.23 2.40 4.65
N VAL A 91 2.73 3.36 3.90
CA VAL A 91 1.98 3.14 2.65
C VAL A 91 2.51 4.04 1.54
N VAL A 92 2.24 3.59 0.31
CA VAL A 92 2.46 4.39 -0.88
C VAL A 92 1.22 5.27 -1.08
N PHE A 93 1.43 6.56 -1.31
CA PHE A 93 0.38 7.48 -1.75
C PHE A 93 0.31 7.42 -3.29
N ASP A 94 -0.47 6.49 -3.81
CA ASP A 94 -0.56 6.15 -5.23
C ASP A 94 -1.72 6.90 -5.90
N THR A 95 -1.42 7.83 -6.82
CA THR A 95 -2.43 8.55 -7.60
C THR A 95 -2.98 7.73 -8.78
N GLY A 96 -2.40 6.56 -9.05
CA GLY A 96 -2.80 5.66 -10.13
C GLY A 96 -3.85 4.62 -9.73
N SER A 97 -4.30 4.62 -8.48
CA SER A 97 -5.33 3.72 -7.95
C SER A 97 -6.22 4.43 -6.91
N SER A 98 -7.32 3.79 -6.53
CA SER A 98 -8.31 4.36 -5.59
C SER A 98 -8.50 3.54 -4.32
N ASP A 99 -7.87 2.36 -4.22
CA ASP A 99 -8.07 1.43 -3.13
C ASP A 99 -7.05 1.65 -2.00
N LEU A 100 -7.49 1.46 -0.76
CA LEU A 100 -6.62 1.35 0.42
C LEU A 100 -6.64 -0.08 0.94
N TRP A 101 -5.48 -0.70 1.01
CA TRP A 101 -5.32 -2.04 1.60
C TRP A 101 -4.06 -2.10 2.46
N VAL A 102 -4.12 -2.88 3.53
CA VAL A 102 -2.97 -3.21 4.39
C VAL A 102 -2.98 -4.71 4.68
N PRO A 103 -1.83 -5.34 4.98
CA PRO A 103 -1.78 -6.74 5.34
C PRO A 103 -2.64 -7.03 6.58
N SER A 104 -3.36 -8.15 6.57
CA SER A 104 -4.09 -8.65 7.76
C SER A 104 -3.21 -9.57 8.59
N ILE A 105 -3.43 -9.65 9.91
CA ILE A 105 -2.81 -10.68 10.77
C ILE A 105 -3.13 -12.12 10.33
N TYR A 106 -4.17 -12.31 9.52
CA TYR A 106 -4.53 -13.60 8.94
C TYR A 106 -3.70 -13.93 7.69
N CYS A 107 -2.94 -12.99 7.13
CA CYS A 107 -1.99 -13.28 6.05
C CYS A 107 -0.80 -14.07 6.60
N LYS A 108 -0.69 -15.35 6.22
CA LYS A 108 0.41 -16.24 6.65
C LYS A 108 1.52 -16.42 5.61
N SER A 109 1.47 -15.68 4.50
CA SER A 109 2.52 -15.74 3.48
C SER A 109 3.83 -15.18 4.03
N LYS A 110 4.97 -15.73 3.57
CA LYS A 110 6.30 -15.21 3.95
C LYS A 110 6.45 -13.71 3.65
N ALA A 111 5.78 -13.22 2.61
CA ALA A 111 5.79 -11.81 2.24
C ALA A 111 5.09 -10.91 3.28
N CYS A 112 4.03 -11.40 3.94
CA CYS A 112 3.31 -10.62 4.96
C CYS A 112 4.01 -10.61 6.31
N VAL A 113 4.71 -11.68 6.69
CA VAL A 113 5.34 -11.82 8.02
C VAL A 113 6.36 -10.72 8.30
N THR A 114 7.00 -10.19 7.25
CA THR A 114 7.98 -9.11 7.37
C THR A 114 7.35 -7.70 7.42
N HIS A 115 6.03 -7.59 7.31
CA HIS A 115 5.31 -6.33 7.28
C HIS A 115 4.43 -6.17 8.52
N ARG A 116 4.10 -4.91 8.85
CA ARG A 116 3.06 -4.63 9.84
C ARG A 116 1.71 -5.10 9.30
N SER A 117 0.93 -5.71 10.19
CA SER A 117 -0.36 -6.28 9.87
C SER A 117 -1.43 -5.69 10.76
N PHE A 118 -2.59 -5.39 10.18
CA PHE A 118 -3.76 -4.91 10.91
C PHE A 118 -4.40 -6.05 11.70
N ASN A 119 -4.58 -5.81 13.00
CA ASN A 119 -5.30 -6.69 13.90
C ASN A 119 -6.69 -6.10 14.20
N PRO A 120 -7.77 -6.68 13.63
CA PRO A 120 -9.14 -6.23 13.91
C PRO A 120 -9.51 -6.32 15.39
N SER A 121 -9.01 -7.31 16.14
CA SER A 121 -9.35 -7.50 17.55
C SER A 121 -8.76 -6.42 18.46
N HIS A 122 -7.76 -5.68 17.98
CA HIS A 122 -7.11 -4.59 18.72
C HIS A 122 -7.67 -3.21 18.31
N SER A 123 -8.82 -3.15 17.64
CA SER A 123 -9.46 -1.90 17.25
C SER A 123 -10.93 -1.86 17.65
N SER A 124 -11.28 -1.01 18.62
CA SER A 124 -12.67 -0.81 19.06
C SER A 124 -13.58 -0.18 18.00
N THR A 125 -13.00 0.48 17.00
CA THR A 125 -13.71 1.10 15.87
C THR A 125 -13.76 0.23 14.62
N PHE A 126 -13.19 -0.98 14.65
CA PHE A 126 -13.27 -1.89 13.52
C PHE A 126 -14.71 -2.40 13.34
N ARG A 127 -15.15 -2.45 12.07
CA ARG A 127 -16.40 -3.09 11.67
C ARG A 127 -16.10 -4.05 10.53
N LEU A 128 -16.67 -5.25 10.62
CA LEU A 128 -16.52 -6.24 9.57
C LEU A 128 -17.12 -5.68 8.27
N PRO A 129 -16.36 -5.66 7.17
CA PRO A 129 -16.94 -5.35 5.86
C PRO A 129 -17.91 -6.47 5.50
N GLY A 130 -19.15 -6.11 5.17
CA GLY A 130 -20.17 -7.06 4.71
C GLY A 130 -19.93 -7.60 3.29
N ILE A 131 -18.75 -7.36 2.71
CA ILE A 131 -18.37 -7.72 1.36
C ILE A 131 -16.97 -8.34 1.35
N ASN A 132 -16.76 -9.33 0.47
CA ASN A 132 -15.43 -9.84 0.17
C ASN A 132 -14.74 -8.84 -0.78
N PHE A 133 -13.46 -8.57 -0.53
CA PHE A 133 -12.65 -7.69 -1.35
C PHE A 133 -11.71 -8.52 -2.23
N GLU A 134 -11.73 -8.25 -3.54
CA GLU A 134 -10.77 -8.78 -4.51
C GLU A 134 -10.13 -7.59 -5.23
N LEU A 135 -8.79 -7.50 -5.19
CA LEU A 135 -7.99 -6.61 -6.02
C LEU A 135 -8.00 -7.07 -7.47
#